data_AF-A0A7J0BJY5-F1
#
_entry.id   AF-A0A7J0BJY5-F1
#
_cell.length_a   1.000
_cell.length_b   1.000
_cell.length_c   1.000
_cell.angle_alpha   90.00
_cell.angle_beta   90.00
_cell.angle_gamma   90.00
#
_symmetry.space_group_name_H-M   'P 1'
#
loop_
_entity.id
_entity.type
_entity.pdbx_description
1 polymer ?
#
loop_
_entity_poly.entity_id
_entity_poly.type
_entity_poly.pdbx_seq_one_letter_code
_entity_poly.pdbx_strand_id
1 'polypeptide(L)'
;MSTACRRCEKLPDALCERGILYLVPPMRESEEALVAYLSGAGFSYASPFAGAVSVPVGHGDVARMCSEFFETLGTLEQQDTKTLLMPNGAIPSIPDFMRMQSLSALVARCQGGWLSDIIEKDRIVIHYHPIVSAHDPQQVFAYECLARGLDDNGAIIPPLRMFSIARRADMLFTLDRACRLAAIRDARIYSLDAKMFINFNPTAIYRPEFCLRTTMAAIEETGLKPENIVFEVVESEETHDVGHLLSVLDYYRERGFKVALDDIGAGYSSLNLLAKLKPDYIKLDMELVRNVDADEYKSGITSALLELSNKLNITSVAEGVETQGEWNWLKEHGADLLQGYYFAKPAPVPPIPIITL
;
A
#
# COMPACT_ATOMS: atom_id res chain seq x y z
N MET A 1 22.70 1.78 -21.40
CA MET A 1 22.55 1.87 -19.94
C MET A 1 21.11 1.50 -19.60
N SER A 2 20.89 0.61 -18.64
CA SER A 2 19.55 0.09 -18.32
C SER A 2 18.56 1.22 -18.01
N THR A 3 17.43 1.24 -18.71
CA THR A 3 16.30 2.16 -18.56
C THR A 3 15.29 1.69 -17.50
N ALA A 4 15.71 0.74 -16.64
CA ALA A 4 14.95 0.18 -15.54
C ALA A 4 15.16 1.00 -14.26
N CYS A 5 14.07 1.40 -13.58
CA CYS A 5 14.22 1.98 -12.26
C CYS A 5 14.56 0.86 -11.25
N ARG A 6 15.70 1.01 -10.56
CA ARG A 6 16.27 -0.03 -9.70
C ARG A 6 15.44 -0.35 -8.45
N ARG A 7 14.54 0.56 -8.03
CA ARG A 7 13.59 0.31 -6.94
C ARG A 7 12.29 -0.35 -7.42
N CYS A 8 11.96 -0.22 -8.71
CA CYS A 8 10.67 -0.63 -9.23
C CYS A 8 10.65 -1.99 -9.91
N GLU A 9 11.72 -2.30 -10.62
CA GLU A 9 11.80 -3.47 -11.50
C GLU A 9 12.60 -4.61 -10.90
N LYS A 10 13.20 -4.42 -9.72
CA LYS A 10 13.96 -5.46 -9.03
C LYS A 10 13.43 -5.64 -7.61
N LEU A 11 13.05 -6.87 -7.29
CA LEU A 11 12.86 -7.28 -5.90
C LEU A 11 14.20 -7.13 -5.15
N PRO A 12 14.17 -6.86 -3.83
CA PRO A 12 15.38 -6.95 -3.03
C PRO A 12 16.04 -8.31 -3.26
N ASP A 13 17.37 -8.35 -3.35
CA ASP A 13 18.09 -9.62 -3.47
C ASP A 13 17.69 -10.54 -2.30
N ALA A 14 17.62 -11.85 -2.53
CA ALA A 14 17.36 -12.79 -1.44
C ALA A 14 18.37 -12.57 -0.29
N LEU A 15 17.91 -12.70 0.95
CA LEU A 15 18.81 -12.64 2.10
C LEU A 15 19.85 -13.75 1.97
N CYS A 16 21.12 -13.38 2.11
CA CYS A 16 22.22 -14.34 2.03
C CYS A 16 22.08 -15.38 3.15
N GLU A 17 21.80 -16.63 2.80
CA GLU A 17 21.55 -17.68 3.80
C GLU A 17 22.79 -18.10 4.59
N ARG A 18 23.99 -17.70 4.14
CA ARG A 18 25.26 -18.01 4.81
C ARG A 18 26.23 -16.84 4.69
N GLY A 19 26.88 -16.45 5.78
CA GLY A 19 27.75 -15.28 5.73
C GLY A 19 28.15 -14.73 7.10
N ILE A 20 28.49 -13.45 7.12
CA ILE A 20 28.72 -12.67 8.34
C ILE A 20 27.64 -11.58 8.42
N LEU A 21 26.86 -11.62 9.51
CA LEU A 21 25.93 -10.57 9.88
C LEU A 21 26.66 -9.56 10.77
N TYR A 22 26.77 -8.32 10.30
CA TYR A 22 27.23 -7.19 11.09
C TYR A 22 26.03 -6.46 11.68
N LEU A 23 26.11 -6.12 12.96
CA LEU A 23 25.11 -5.42 13.76
C LEU A 23 25.79 -4.22 14.42
N VAL A 24 25.22 -3.03 14.28
CA VAL A 24 25.69 -1.79 14.89
C VAL A 24 24.55 -1.19 15.70
N PRO A 25 24.40 -1.58 16.98
CA PRO A 25 23.36 -1.05 17.85
C PRO A 25 23.59 0.44 18.17
N PRO A 26 22.53 1.20 18.47
CA PRO A 26 22.65 2.64 18.73
C PRO A 26 23.22 2.95 20.13
N MET A 27 23.12 2.01 21.07
CA MET A 27 23.48 2.19 22.48
C MET A 27 24.29 1.01 23.01
N ARG A 28 25.07 1.26 24.06
CA ARG A 28 25.93 0.23 24.68
C ARG A 28 25.10 -0.88 25.33
N GLU A 29 23.98 -0.52 25.92
CA GLU A 29 23.02 -1.43 26.54
C GLU A 29 22.43 -2.40 25.50
N SER A 30 22.16 -1.91 24.29
CA SER A 30 21.71 -2.72 23.15
C SER A 30 22.78 -3.71 22.69
N GLU A 31 24.04 -3.29 22.66
CA GLU A 31 25.19 -4.15 22.37
C GLU A 31 25.35 -5.23 23.44
N GLU A 32 25.28 -4.87 24.72
CA GLU A 32 25.37 -5.82 25.84
C GLU A 32 24.23 -6.86 25.81
N ALA A 33 23.00 -6.43 25.54
CA ALA A 33 21.86 -7.33 25.38
C ALA A 33 22.04 -8.29 24.21
N LEU A 34 22.52 -7.80 23.06
CA LEU A 34 22.82 -8.61 21.89
C LEU A 34 23.90 -9.66 22.18
N VAL A 35 24.99 -9.25 22.83
CA VAL A 35 26.09 -10.16 23.20
C VAL A 35 25.64 -11.21 24.21
N ALA A 36 24.79 -10.83 25.18
CA ALA A 36 24.21 -11.77 26.14
C ALA A 36 23.32 -12.81 25.45
N TYR A 37 22.46 -12.39 24.52
CA TYR A 37 21.66 -13.30 23.71
C TYR A 37 22.54 -14.25 22.88
N LEU A 38 23.51 -13.71 22.13
CA LEU A 38 24.41 -14.51 21.28
C LEU A 38 25.13 -15.59 22.08
N SER A 39 25.65 -15.23 23.26
CA SER A 39 26.32 -16.15 24.16
C SER A 39 25.37 -17.22 24.70
N GLY A 40 24.18 -16.83 25.15
CA GLY A 40 23.16 -17.74 25.68
C GLY A 40 22.62 -18.72 24.63
N ALA A 41 22.50 -18.28 23.37
CA ALA A 41 22.04 -19.07 22.24
C ALA A 41 23.16 -19.86 21.54
N GLY A 42 24.42 -19.77 22.00
CA GLY A 42 25.55 -20.51 21.48
C GLY A 42 26.10 -20.03 20.13
N PHE A 43 25.83 -18.79 19.75
CA PHE A 43 26.40 -18.18 18.55
C PHE A 43 27.84 -17.71 18.79
N SER A 44 28.72 -17.96 17.82
CA SER A 44 30.04 -17.30 17.80
C SER A 44 29.87 -15.84 17.36
N TYR A 45 30.64 -14.94 17.95
CA TYR A 45 30.62 -13.52 17.58
C TYR A 45 31.99 -12.88 17.78
N ALA A 46 32.23 -11.75 17.12
CA ALA A 46 33.41 -10.91 17.29
C ALA A 46 33.03 -9.44 17.26
N SER A 47 33.83 -8.57 17.89
CA SER A 47 33.67 -7.12 17.82
C SER A 47 34.72 -6.53 16.87
N PRO A 48 34.38 -6.27 15.60
CA PRO A 48 35.36 -5.80 14.61
C PRO A 48 35.80 -4.35 14.87
N PHE A 49 34.96 -3.55 15.53
CA PHE A 49 35.24 -2.20 16.00
C PHE A 49 34.24 -1.82 17.10
N ALA A 50 34.53 -0.77 17.86
CA ALA A 50 33.69 -0.33 18.98
C ALA A 50 32.25 -0.03 18.53
N GLY A 51 31.26 -0.60 19.23
CA GLY A 51 29.85 -0.43 18.91
C GLY A 51 29.35 -1.35 17.78
N ALA A 52 30.15 -2.30 17.31
CA ALA A 52 29.75 -3.27 16.30
C ALA A 52 30.00 -4.71 16.75
N VAL A 53 29.06 -5.57 16.37
CA VAL A 53 29.10 -7.01 16.58
C VAL A 53 28.99 -7.70 15.22
N SER A 54 29.84 -8.69 14.98
CA SER A 54 29.80 -9.55 13.79
C SER A 54 29.53 -10.98 14.20
N VAL A 55 28.61 -11.64 13.49
CA VAL A 55 28.13 -12.98 13.79
C VAL A 55 28.23 -13.82 12.52
N PRO A 56 29.05 -14.88 12.48
CA PRO A 56 28.97 -15.88 11.43
C PRO A 56 27.61 -16.56 11.47
N VAL A 57 26.88 -16.52 10.37
CA VAL A 57 25.53 -17.08 10.24
C VAL A 57 25.49 -18.15 9.16
N GLY A 58 24.84 -19.26 9.49
CA GLY A 58 24.45 -20.33 8.58
C GLY A 58 22.97 -20.24 8.19
N HIS A 59 22.52 -21.27 7.46
CA HIS A 59 21.16 -21.33 6.94
C HIS A 59 20.14 -21.33 8.10
N GLY A 60 19.24 -20.35 8.11
CA GLY A 60 18.18 -20.22 9.11
C GLY A 60 18.59 -19.48 10.39
N ASP A 61 19.87 -19.17 10.60
CA ASP A 61 20.35 -18.51 11.82
C ASP A 61 19.77 -17.09 11.94
N VAL A 62 19.81 -16.30 10.87
CA VAL A 62 19.24 -14.95 10.87
C VAL A 62 17.75 -14.99 11.18
N ALA A 63 17.01 -15.94 10.61
CA ALA A 63 15.59 -16.11 10.87
C ALA A 63 15.32 -16.48 12.34
N ARG A 64 16.14 -17.37 12.93
CA ARG A 64 16.07 -17.72 14.35
C ARG A 64 16.31 -16.50 15.24
N MET A 65 17.34 -15.71 14.94
CA MET A 65 17.65 -14.48 15.68
C MET A 65 16.51 -13.46 15.59
N CYS A 66 15.88 -13.34 14.42
CA CYS A 66 14.69 -12.51 14.25
C CYS A 66 13.55 -12.94 15.17
N SER A 67 13.22 -14.23 15.22
CA SER A 67 12.10 -14.75 16.02
C SER A 67 12.36 -14.80 17.53
N GLU A 68 13.61 -14.98 17.95
CA GLU A 68 13.92 -15.19 19.37
C GLU A 68 14.36 -13.92 20.10
N PHE A 69 15.05 -13.01 19.41
CA PHE A 69 15.72 -11.88 20.08
C PHE A 69 15.42 -10.52 19.46
N PHE A 70 15.55 -10.37 18.14
CA PHE A 70 15.42 -9.04 17.54
C PHE A 70 14.02 -8.44 17.73
N GLU A 71 12.98 -9.26 17.81
CA GLU A 71 11.62 -8.81 18.15
C GLU A 71 11.44 -8.36 19.60
N THR A 72 12.33 -8.76 20.51
CA THR A 72 12.27 -8.32 21.92
C THR A 72 12.81 -6.91 22.12
N LEU A 73 13.55 -6.38 21.14
CA LEU A 73 14.10 -5.02 21.14
C LEU A 73 13.01 -3.99 20.86
N GLY A 74 13.17 -2.79 21.42
CA GLY A 74 12.21 -1.70 21.20
C GLY A 74 12.15 -1.22 19.74
N THR A 75 11.03 -0.64 19.32
CA THR A 75 10.85 -0.19 17.91
C THR A 75 11.93 0.79 17.44
N LEU A 76 12.26 1.80 18.27
CA LEU A 76 13.32 2.77 17.95
C LEU A 76 14.69 2.11 17.87
N GLU A 77 14.97 1.19 18.79
CA GLU A 77 16.21 0.43 18.82
C GLU A 77 16.40 -0.43 17.57
N GLN A 78 15.34 -1.08 17.09
CA GLN A 78 15.38 -1.83 15.83
C GLN A 78 15.54 -0.92 14.60
N GLN A 79 14.98 0.29 14.61
CA GLN A 79 15.13 1.26 13.51
C GLN A 79 16.55 1.83 13.43
N ASP A 80 17.16 2.09 14.59
CA ASP A 80 18.48 2.70 14.66
C ASP A 80 19.63 1.70 14.59
N THR A 81 19.41 0.44 14.96
CA THR A 81 20.40 -0.63 14.78
C THR A 81 20.64 -0.87 13.29
N LYS A 82 21.88 -0.67 12.82
CA LYS A 82 22.25 -0.93 11.41
C LYS A 82 22.73 -2.35 11.22
N THR A 83 22.37 -2.95 10.09
CA THR A 83 22.70 -4.32 9.74
C THR A 83 23.33 -4.40 8.36
N LEU A 84 24.30 -5.31 8.21
CA LEU A 84 24.91 -5.65 6.92
C LEU A 84 25.14 -7.16 6.88
N LEU A 85 24.66 -7.82 5.85
CA LEU A 85 24.86 -9.26 5.66
C LEU A 85 25.78 -9.48 4.46
N MET A 86 26.92 -10.13 4.70
CA MET A 86 27.96 -10.32 3.69
C MET A 86 28.30 -11.80 3.49
N PRO A 87 28.64 -12.24 2.27
CA PRO A 87 29.17 -13.59 2.04
C PRO A 87 30.43 -13.86 2.86
N ASN A 88 30.67 -15.12 3.22
CA ASN A 88 31.86 -15.52 3.96
C ASN A 88 33.16 -15.16 3.20
N GLY A 89 34.13 -14.62 3.93
CA GLY A 89 35.43 -14.22 3.39
C GLY A 89 35.42 -12.90 2.61
N ALA A 90 34.26 -12.26 2.43
CA ALA A 90 34.19 -10.92 1.85
C ALA A 90 34.64 -9.86 2.86
N ILE A 91 35.40 -8.86 2.39
CA ILE A 91 35.82 -7.71 3.17
C ILE A 91 34.83 -6.56 2.88
N PRO A 92 34.19 -5.94 3.89
CA PRO A 92 33.29 -4.81 3.68
C PRO A 92 33.98 -3.67 2.92
N SER A 93 33.31 -3.18 1.88
CA SER A 93 33.72 -2.02 1.09
C SER A 93 32.69 -0.88 1.21
N ILE A 94 33.04 0.33 0.74
CA ILE A 94 32.11 1.48 0.74
C ILE A 94 30.75 1.12 0.09
N PRO A 95 30.70 0.47 -1.08
CA PRO A 95 29.43 -0.01 -1.65
C PRO A 95 28.61 -0.95 -0.77
N ASP A 96 29.22 -1.71 0.13
CA ASP A 96 28.51 -2.58 1.07
C ASP A 96 27.89 -1.77 2.21
N PHE A 97 28.61 -0.78 2.74
CA PHE A 97 28.08 0.13 3.77
C PHE A 97 26.87 0.94 3.26
N MET A 98 26.87 1.33 1.98
CA MET A 98 25.72 1.98 1.34
C MET A 98 24.49 1.08 1.19
N ARG A 99 24.63 -0.23 1.43
CA ARG A 99 23.56 -1.23 1.44
C ARG A 99 23.14 -1.64 2.86
N MET A 100 23.66 -0.98 3.89
CA MET A 100 23.18 -1.21 5.27
C MET A 100 21.70 -0.88 5.37
N GLN A 101 20.99 -1.71 6.13
CA GLN A 101 19.57 -1.56 6.41
C GLN A 101 19.34 -1.55 7.92
N SER A 102 18.21 -1.04 8.38
CA SER A 102 17.85 -1.16 9.80
C SER A 102 17.63 -2.62 10.20
N LEU A 103 17.75 -2.93 11.49
CA LEU A 103 17.38 -4.24 12.01
C LEU A 103 15.90 -4.52 11.78
N SER A 104 15.05 -3.51 11.93
CA SER A 104 13.62 -3.60 11.60
C SER A 104 13.37 -4.05 10.15
N ALA A 105 14.20 -3.60 9.20
CA ALA A 105 14.12 -4.02 7.81
C ALA A 105 14.62 -5.45 7.58
N LEU A 106 15.72 -5.84 8.25
CA LEU A 106 16.20 -7.22 8.21
C LEU A 106 15.16 -8.20 8.77
N VAL A 107 14.58 -7.89 9.93
CA VAL A 107 13.51 -8.68 10.57
C VAL A 107 12.31 -8.78 9.65
N ALA A 108 11.85 -7.66 9.08
CA ALA A 108 10.74 -7.66 8.16
C ALA A 108 11.00 -8.46 6.88
N ARG A 109 12.23 -8.47 6.36
CA ARG A 109 12.60 -9.30 5.20
C ARG A 109 12.64 -10.80 5.55
N CYS A 110 13.10 -11.16 6.74
CA CYS A 110 13.06 -12.55 7.21
C CYS A 110 11.61 -13.03 7.35
N GLN A 111 10.75 -12.20 7.95
CA GLN A 111 9.33 -12.49 8.14
C GLN A 111 8.51 -12.37 6.85
N GLY A 112 9.01 -11.60 5.89
CA GLY A 112 8.34 -11.22 4.65
C GLY A 112 8.87 -11.96 3.43
N GLY A 113 9.61 -13.06 3.58
CA GLY A 113 10.03 -13.89 2.44
C GLY A 113 8.83 -14.30 1.56
N TRP A 114 7.71 -14.65 2.21
CA TRP A 114 6.45 -14.94 1.53
C TRP A 114 5.92 -13.76 0.69
N LEU A 115 6.22 -12.51 1.05
CA LEU A 115 5.77 -11.34 0.29
C LEU A 115 6.47 -11.30 -1.09
N SER A 116 7.76 -11.61 -1.11
CA SER A 116 8.50 -11.74 -2.38
C SER A 116 7.94 -12.90 -3.19
N ASP A 117 7.69 -14.05 -2.54
CA ASP A 117 7.12 -15.22 -3.21
C ASP A 117 5.73 -14.96 -3.82
N ILE A 118 4.84 -14.24 -3.14
CA ILE A 118 3.51 -13.94 -3.72
C ILE A 118 3.60 -12.95 -4.87
N ILE A 119 4.60 -12.05 -4.86
CA ILE A 119 4.82 -11.11 -5.98
C ILE A 119 5.43 -11.85 -7.17
N GLU A 120 6.47 -12.67 -6.97
CA GLU A 120 7.16 -13.39 -8.05
C GLU A 120 6.29 -14.46 -8.71
N LYS A 121 5.41 -15.10 -7.93
CA LYS A 121 4.51 -16.16 -8.42
C LYS A 121 3.13 -15.63 -8.83
N ASP A 122 2.98 -14.31 -8.99
CA ASP A 122 1.73 -13.64 -9.37
C ASP A 122 0.50 -14.08 -8.52
N ARG A 123 0.68 -14.20 -7.20
CA ARG A 123 -0.36 -14.61 -6.23
C ARG A 123 -1.06 -13.45 -5.55
N ILE A 124 -1.08 -12.30 -6.23
CA ILE A 124 -1.91 -11.15 -5.83
C ILE A 124 -3.17 -11.22 -6.67
N VAL A 125 -4.31 -11.37 -6.02
CA VAL A 125 -5.63 -11.43 -6.64
C VAL A 125 -6.45 -10.20 -6.26
N ILE A 126 -7.49 -9.92 -7.04
CA ILE A 126 -8.29 -8.71 -6.91
C ILE A 126 -9.70 -9.08 -6.48
N HIS A 127 -10.18 -8.42 -5.44
CA HIS A 127 -11.59 -8.40 -5.08
C HIS A 127 -12.20 -7.09 -5.55
N TYR A 128 -13.41 -7.15 -6.06
CA TYR A 128 -14.14 -6.03 -6.62
C TYR A 128 -15.23 -5.59 -5.64
N HIS A 129 -15.21 -4.33 -5.25
CA HIS A 129 -16.25 -3.71 -4.43
C HIS A 129 -17.03 -2.70 -5.28
N PRO A 130 -18.34 -2.92 -5.53
CA PRO A 130 -19.10 -2.07 -6.44
C PRO A 130 -19.32 -0.69 -5.84
N ILE A 131 -19.11 0.32 -6.68
CA ILE A 131 -19.52 1.70 -6.48
C ILE A 131 -20.74 1.91 -7.37
N VAL A 132 -21.88 2.25 -6.75
CA VAL A 132 -23.19 2.29 -7.39
C VAL A 132 -23.74 3.71 -7.44
N SER A 133 -24.68 3.96 -8.35
CA SER A 133 -25.41 5.24 -8.39
C SER A 133 -26.24 5.43 -7.11
N ALA A 134 -26.18 6.63 -6.52
CA ALA A 134 -27.00 6.95 -5.36
C ALA A 134 -28.51 6.96 -5.69
N HIS A 135 -28.86 7.29 -6.94
CA HIS A 135 -30.25 7.32 -7.39
C HIS A 135 -30.82 5.94 -7.63
N ASP A 136 -30.03 5.04 -8.22
CA ASP A 136 -30.37 3.65 -8.53
C ASP A 136 -29.18 2.71 -8.24
N PRO A 137 -29.16 2.02 -7.08
CA PRO A 137 -28.04 1.16 -6.71
C PRO A 137 -27.91 -0.10 -7.57
N GLN A 138 -28.88 -0.41 -8.45
CA GLN A 138 -28.71 -1.48 -9.44
C GLN A 138 -27.74 -1.07 -10.56
N GLN A 139 -27.58 0.24 -10.77
CA GLN A 139 -26.62 0.77 -11.72
C GLN A 139 -25.23 0.85 -11.08
N VAL A 140 -24.39 -0.14 -11.39
CA VAL A 140 -22.97 -0.11 -11.04
C VAL A 140 -22.26 0.93 -11.91
N PHE A 141 -21.61 1.89 -11.28
CA PHE A 141 -20.80 2.90 -11.95
C PHE A 141 -19.34 2.44 -12.11
N ALA A 142 -18.80 1.85 -11.05
CA ALA A 142 -17.40 1.44 -10.98
C ALA A 142 -17.20 0.29 -10.00
N TYR A 143 -15.99 -0.25 -9.99
CA TYR A 143 -15.52 -1.17 -8.96
C TYR A 143 -14.20 -0.67 -8.38
N GLU A 144 -14.10 -0.66 -7.07
CA GLU A 144 -12.82 -0.54 -6.38
C GLU A 144 -12.11 -1.88 -6.40
N CYS A 145 -10.84 -1.85 -6.82
CA CYS A 145 -9.99 -3.02 -7.01
C CYS A 145 -9.14 -3.24 -5.78
N LEU A 146 -9.62 -4.11 -4.90
CA LEU A 146 -9.04 -4.39 -3.60
C LEU A 146 -8.10 -5.60 -3.67
N ALA A 147 -6.78 -5.35 -3.63
CA ALA A 147 -5.78 -6.40 -3.68
C ALA A 147 -5.81 -7.33 -2.45
N ARG A 148 -5.57 -8.62 -2.69
CA ARG A 148 -5.45 -9.68 -1.69
C ARG A 148 -4.26 -10.57 -2.07
N GLY A 149 -3.42 -10.94 -1.10
CA GLY A 149 -2.39 -11.95 -1.31
C GLY A 149 -2.95 -13.35 -1.09
N LEU A 150 -2.39 -14.36 -1.75
CA LEU A 150 -2.70 -15.76 -1.47
C LEU A 150 -1.47 -16.47 -0.91
N ASP A 151 -1.64 -17.17 0.21
CA ASP A 151 -0.59 -18.04 0.74
C ASP A 151 -0.41 -19.32 -0.11
N ASP A 152 0.49 -20.21 0.28
CA ASP A 152 0.76 -21.47 -0.45
C ASP A 152 -0.44 -22.43 -0.48
N ASN A 153 -1.39 -22.27 0.44
CA ASN A 153 -2.61 -23.07 0.52
C ASN A 153 -3.81 -22.38 -0.17
N GLY A 154 -3.60 -21.20 -0.75
CA GLY A 154 -4.65 -20.38 -1.36
C GLY A 154 -5.51 -19.60 -0.36
N ALA A 155 -5.10 -19.50 0.91
CA ALA A 155 -5.79 -18.67 1.89
C ALA A 155 -5.46 -17.19 1.71
N ILE A 156 -6.44 -16.33 1.98
CA ILE A 156 -6.30 -14.88 1.82
C ILE A 156 -5.36 -14.30 2.87
N ILE A 157 -4.34 -13.59 2.41
CA ILE A 157 -3.49 -12.70 3.18
C ILE A 157 -4.10 -11.29 3.11
N PRO A 158 -4.47 -10.67 4.25
CA PRO A 158 -5.04 -9.33 4.26
C PRO A 158 -4.06 -8.27 3.75
N PRO A 159 -4.55 -7.23 3.03
CA PRO A 159 -3.70 -6.17 2.49
C PRO A 159 -2.93 -5.44 3.60
N LEU A 160 -3.54 -5.18 4.76
CA LEU A 160 -2.86 -4.54 5.90
C LEU A 160 -1.58 -5.30 6.31
N ARG A 161 -1.60 -6.64 6.29
CA ARG A 161 -0.43 -7.47 6.58
C ARG A 161 0.62 -7.37 5.47
N MET A 162 0.19 -7.34 4.21
CA MET A 162 1.10 -7.19 3.06
C MET A 162 1.81 -5.84 3.09
N PHE A 163 1.06 -4.75 3.22
CA PHE A 163 1.59 -3.38 3.19
C PHE A 163 2.43 -3.04 4.44
N SER A 164 2.08 -3.56 5.62
CA SER A 164 2.91 -3.39 6.83
C SER A 164 4.27 -4.07 6.71
N ILE A 165 4.32 -5.29 6.16
CA ILE A 165 5.57 -5.98 5.88
C ILE A 165 6.34 -5.26 4.77
N ALA A 166 5.66 -4.86 3.69
CA ALA A 166 6.28 -4.16 2.58
C ALA A 166 6.96 -2.86 3.02
N ARG A 167 6.32 -2.06 3.89
CA ARG A 167 6.91 -0.82 4.42
C ARG A 167 8.18 -1.10 5.23
N ARG A 168 8.13 -2.08 6.13
CA ARG A 168 9.30 -2.42 6.95
C ARG A 168 10.42 -3.05 6.11
N ALA A 169 10.09 -3.81 5.07
CA ALA A 169 11.05 -4.49 4.20
C ALA A 169 11.56 -3.64 3.00
N ASP A 170 11.21 -2.36 2.91
CA ASP A 170 11.47 -1.47 1.75
C ASP A 170 10.95 -2.03 0.41
N MET A 171 9.84 -2.79 0.46
CA MET A 171 9.15 -3.39 -0.68
C MET A 171 7.83 -2.70 -1.02
N LEU A 172 7.50 -1.59 -0.36
CA LEU A 172 6.24 -0.88 -0.54
C LEU A 172 5.98 -0.52 -2.00
N PHE A 173 7.02 -0.04 -2.69
CA PHE A 173 6.97 0.23 -4.11
C PHE A 173 6.60 -1.02 -4.92
N THR A 174 7.33 -2.10 -4.70
CA THR A 174 7.22 -3.32 -5.49
C THR A 174 5.85 -3.95 -5.30
N LEU A 175 5.33 -3.90 -4.08
CA LEU A 175 3.98 -4.34 -3.76
C LEU A 175 2.91 -3.44 -4.43
N ASP A 176 2.99 -2.11 -4.30
CA ASP A 176 2.05 -1.17 -4.94
C ASP A 176 1.97 -1.42 -6.46
N ARG A 177 3.12 -1.52 -7.12
CA ARG A 177 3.20 -1.84 -8.55
C ARG A 177 2.57 -3.19 -8.86
N ALA A 178 2.87 -4.23 -8.08
CA ALA A 178 2.32 -5.56 -8.30
C ALA A 178 0.79 -5.58 -8.14
N CYS A 179 0.25 -4.93 -7.11
CA CYS A 179 -1.19 -4.75 -6.91
C CYS A 179 -1.85 -4.00 -8.08
N ARG A 180 -1.26 -2.89 -8.54
CA ARG A 180 -1.76 -2.11 -9.68
C ARG A 180 -1.76 -2.92 -10.98
N LEU A 181 -0.67 -3.65 -11.25
CA LEU A 181 -0.59 -4.50 -12.44
C LEU A 181 -1.56 -5.68 -12.37
N ALA A 182 -1.73 -6.28 -11.18
CA ALA A 182 -2.73 -7.32 -10.95
C ALA A 182 -4.14 -6.77 -11.19
N ALA A 183 -4.48 -5.58 -10.70
CA ALA A 183 -5.76 -4.92 -10.98
C ALA A 183 -6.00 -4.75 -12.48
N ILE A 184 -5.06 -4.12 -13.18
CA ILE A 184 -5.19 -3.85 -14.62
C ILE A 184 -5.28 -5.13 -15.44
N ARG A 185 -4.50 -6.17 -15.11
CA ARG A 185 -4.49 -7.44 -15.84
C ARG A 185 -5.65 -8.36 -15.49
N ASP A 186 -6.10 -8.32 -14.24
CA ASP A 186 -7.25 -9.11 -13.77
C ASP A 186 -8.56 -8.50 -14.24
N ALA A 187 -8.61 -7.17 -14.45
CA ALA A 187 -9.73 -6.44 -15.03
C ALA A 187 -10.32 -7.29 -16.13
N ARG A 188 -11.43 -8.00 -15.83
CA ARG A 188 -11.82 -9.30 -16.44
C ARG A 188 -12.15 -9.21 -17.93
N ILE A 189 -11.13 -8.83 -18.68
CA ILE A 189 -10.89 -8.68 -20.09
C ILE A 189 -12.22 -8.62 -20.84
N TYR A 190 -12.77 -7.39 -20.95
CA TYR A 190 -13.83 -6.89 -21.84
C TYR A 190 -15.30 -6.78 -21.39
N SER A 191 -15.70 -7.14 -20.16
CA SER A 191 -17.15 -7.20 -19.85
C SER A 191 -17.70 -6.15 -18.87
N LEU A 192 -16.87 -5.28 -18.29
CA LEU A 192 -17.35 -4.47 -17.15
C LEU A 192 -18.04 -3.16 -17.53
N ASP A 193 -17.76 -2.52 -18.67
CA ASP A 193 -18.25 -1.16 -19.05
C ASP A 193 -18.20 -0.07 -17.95
N ALA A 194 -17.61 -0.41 -16.80
CA ALA A 194 -17.57 0.31 -15.55
C ALA A 194 -16.13 0.74 -15.27
N LYS A 195 -15.99 1.81 -14.49
CA LYS A 195 -14.67 2.30 -14.12
C LYS A 195 -14.01 1.40 -13.06
N MET A 196 -12.70 1.47 -12.99
CA MET A 196 -11.89 0.78 -12.00
C MET A 196 -11.19 1.79 -11.13
N PHE A 197 -11.46 1.75 -9.84
CA PHE A 197 -10.76 2.53 -8.83
C PHE A 197 -9.60 1.69 -8.30
N ILE A 198 -8.39 2.23 -8.39
CA ILE A 198 -7.16 1.54 -8.03
C ILE A 198 -6.37 2.44 -7.06
N ASN A 199 -6.16 1.93 -5.86
CA ASN A 199 -5.31 2.54 -4.86
C ASN A 199 -3.90 2.81 -5.42
N PHE A 200 -3.38 3.99 -5.12
CA PHE A 200 -2.08 4.44 -5.61
C PHE A 200 -1.26 5.11 -4.50
N ASN A 201 -0.05 4.60 -4.23
CA ASN A 201 0.87 5.26 -3.34
C ASN A 201 1.82 6.24 -4.08
N PRO A 202 1.70 7.56 -3.88
CA PRO A 202 2.55 8.53 -4.56
C PRO A 202 4.00 8.54 -4.09
N THR A 203 4.28 8.17 -2.83
CA THR A 203 5.66 8.13 -2.30
C THR A 203 6.49 7.02 -2.94
N ALA A 204 5.83 6.09 -3.63
CA ALA A 204 6.47 5.09 -4.45
C ALA A 204 7.04 5.69 -5.75
N ILE A 205 6.41 6.69 -6.37
CA ILE A 205 6.85 7.16 -7.69
C ILE A 205 7.98 8.18 -7.57
N TYR A 206 9.12 7.90 -8.19
CA TYR A 206 10.23 8.87 -8.29
C TYR A 206 10.16 9.71 -9.57
N ARG A 207 9.94 9.01 -10.68
CA ARG A 207 9.86 9.59 -12.02
C ARG A 207 8.68 8.94 -12.73
N PRO A 208 7.55 9.64 -12.86
CA PRO A 208 6.33 9.12 -13.47
C PRO A 208 6.60 8.43 -14.81
N GLU A 209 7.48 9.01 -15.63
CA GLU A 209 7.82 8.51 -16.96
C GLU A 209 8.41 7.10 -16.97
N PHE A 210 9.15 6.72 -15.93
CA PHE A 210 9.72 5.39 -15.80
C PHE A 210 8.80 4.45 -15.00
N CYS A 211 8.27 4.92 -13.87
CA CYS A 211 7.46 4.10 -12.97
C CYS A 211 6.11 3.69 -13.56
N LEU A 212 5.56 4.49 -14.49
CA LEU A 212 4.26 4.24 -15.11
C LEU A 212 4.34 3.54 -16.47
N ARG A 213 5.53 3.33 -17.00
CA ARG A 213 5.72 2.59 -18.26
C ARG A 213 5.07 1.21 -18.20
N THR A 214 5.22 0.49 -17.09
CA THR A 214 4.64 -0.85 -16.94
C THR A 214 3.13 -0.80 -16.79
N THR A 215 2.59 0.26 -16.18
CA THR A 215 1.15 0.51 -16.10
C THR A 215 0.57 0.72 -17.51
N MET A 216 1.20 1.58 -18.32
CA MET A 216 0.78 1.84 -19.70
C MET A 216 0.85 0.59 -20.56
N ALA A 217 1.96 -0.17 -20.46
CA ALA A 217 2.10 -1.43 -21.18
C ALA A 217 0.98 -2.43 -20.81
N ALA A 218 0.64 -2.58 -19.53
CA ALA A 218 -0.44 -3.47 -19.09
C ALA A 218 -1.83 -3.00 -19.58
N ILE A 219 -2.03 -1.70 -19.74
CA ILE A 219 -3.29 -1.14 -20.29
C ILE A 219 -3.39 -1.40 -21.78
N GLU A 220 -2.28 -1.20 -22.52
CA GLU A 220 -2.20 -1.55 -23.95
C GLU A 220 -2.42 -3.05 -24.17
N GLU A 221 -1.82 -3.91 -23.33
CA GLU A 221 -1.99 -5.37 -23.36
C GLU A 221 -3.46 -5.80 -23.16
N THR A 222 -4.21 -5.10 -22.31
CA THR A 222 -5.60 -5.45 -21.95
C THR A 222 -6.64 -4.74 -22.82
N GLY A 223 -6.26 -3.68 -23.53
CA GLY A 223 -7.18 -2.86 -24.32
C GLY A 223 -8.12 -1.99 -23.47
N LEU A 224 -7.80 -1.81 -22.18
CA LEU A 224 -8.53 -0.89 -21.32
C LEU A 224 -8.35 0.55 -21.81
N LYS A 225 -9.39 1.37 -21.66
CA LYS A 225 -9.28 2.80 -21.90
C LYS A 225 -8.76 3.48 -20.63
N PRO A 226 -7.74 4.35 -20.71
CA PRO A 226 -7.22 5.08 -19.55
C PRO A 226 -8.30 5.84 -18.77
N GLU A 227 -9.31 6.39 -19.46
CA GLU A 227 -10.46 7.10 -18.88
C GLU A 227 -11.37 6.24 -17.99
N ASN A 228 -11.23 4.92 -18.05
CA ASN A 228 -11.92 3.98 -17.17
C ASN A 228 -11.10 3.60 -15.94
N ILE A 229 -9.87 4.10 -15.80
CA ILE A 229 -9.04 3.87 -14.63
C ILE A 229 -8.97 5.16 -13.80
N VAL A 230 -9.36 5.04 -12.54
CA VAL A 230 -9.33 6.10 -11.53
C VAL A 230 -8.27 5.74 -10.50
N PHE A 231 -7.25 6.58 -10.35
CA PHE A 231 -6.24 6.38 -9.29
C PHE A 231 -6.68 7.08 -8.01
N GLU A 232 -6.74 6.33 -6.92
CA GLU A 232 -7.07 6.85 -5.60
C GLU A 232 -5.80 7.27 -4.86
N VAL A 233 -5.78 8.53 -4.43
CA VAL A 233 -4.69 9.09 -3.63
C VAL A 233 -5.17 9.26 -2.21
N VAL A 234 -4.53 8.57 -1.27
CA VAL A 234 -4.83 8.66 0.15
C VAL A 234 -4.05 9.82 0.79
N GLU A 235 -4.65 10.48 1.78
CA GLU A 235 -3.96 11.38 2.70
C GLU A 235 -2.94 10.55 3.52
N SER A 236 -1.66 10.61 3.16
CA SER A 236 -0.60 10.03 4.01
C SER A 236 0.29 11.12 4.57
N GLU A 237 0.66 10.98 5.85
CA GLU A 237 1.63 11.84 6.55
C GLU A 237 2.95 11.99 5.77
N GLU A 238 3.25 11.07 4.84
CA GLU A 238 4.44 11.05 4.02
C GLU A 238 4.37 11.94 2.75
N THR A 239 3.22 12.55 2.42
CA THR A 239 3.10 13.50 1.28
C THR A 239 3.74 14.87 1.57
N HIS A 240 5.03 14.85 1.95
CA HIS A 240 5.82 16.04 2.25
C HIS A 240 6.09 16.91 1.00
N ASP A 241 5.95 16.34 -0.21
CA ASP A 241 6.14 17.05 -1.48
C ASP A 241 4.88 16.99 -2.36
N VAL A 242 3.98 17.95 -2.11
CA VAL A 242 2.77 18.14 -2.91
C VAL A 242 3.09 18.50 -4.36
N GLY A 243 4.22 19.16 -4.63
CA GLY A 243 4.65 19.50 -5.99
C GLY A 243 4.98 18.25 -6.80
N HIS A 244 5.69 17.32 -6.18
CA HIS A 244 5.97 16.02 -6.78
C HIS A 244 4.69 15.21 -7.00
N LEU A 245 3.79 15.14 -6.02
CA LEU A 245 2.49 14.48 -6.19
C LEU A 245 1.70 15.06 -7.38
N LEU A 246 1.65 16.38 -7.51
CA LEU A 246 1.00 17.04 -8.65
C LEU A 246 1.64 16.61 -9.97
N SER A 247 2.97 16.56 -10.06
CA SER A 247 3.66 16.12 -11.29
C SER A 247 3.31 14.67 -11.69
N VAL A 248 3.12 13.79 -10.70
CA VAL A 248 2.69 12.40 -10.93
C VAL A 248 1.26 12.36 -11.46
N LEU A 249 0.36 13.13 -10.86
CA LEU A 249 -1.06 13.15 -11.25
C LEU A 249 -1.29 13.85 -12.59
N ASP A 250 -0.53 14.90 -12.90
CA ASP A 250 -0.59 15.56 -14.19
C ASP A 250 -0.12 14.61 -15.30
N TYR A 251 0.96 13.85 -15.06
CA TYR A 251 1.42 12.81 -15.99
C TYR A 251 0.35 11.73 -16.26
N TYR A 252 -0.45 11.37 -15.24
CA TYR A 252 -1.59 10.48 -15.39
C TYR A 252 -2.72 11.14 -16.21
N ARG A 253 -3.11 12.37 -15.89
CA ARG A 253 -4.19 13.09 -16.61
C ARG A 253 -3.88 13.30 -18.08
N GLU A 254 -2.64 13.62 -18.42
CA GLU A 254 -2.17 13.74 -19.81
C GLU A 254 -2.38 12.46 -20.63
N ARG A 255 -2.50 11.31 -19.96
CA ARG A 255 -2.76 9.99 -20.57
C ARG A 255 -4.21 9.55 -20.50
N GLY A 256 -5.10 10.41 -19.98
CA GLY A 256 -6.54 10.18 -19.91
C GLY A 256 -7.03 9.52 -18.62
N PHE A 257 -6.15 9.23 -17.66
CA PHE A 257 -6.55 8.71 -16.36
C PHE A 257 -7.34 9.72 -15.55
N LYS A 258 -8.15 9.19 -14.63
CA LYS A 258 -8.90 9.97 -13.65
C LYS A 258 -8.27 9.86 -12.27
N VAL A 259 -8.56 10.82 -11.41
CA VAL A 259 -8.01 10.88 -10.05
C VAL A 259 -9.12 11.02 -9.02
N ALA A 260 -9.06 10.21 -7.98
CA ALA A 260 -9.89 10.32 -6.79
C ALA A 260 -9.02 10.75 -5.60
N LEU A 261 -9.53 11.66 -4.77
CA LEU A 261 -8.96 11.95 -3.46
C LEU A 261 -9.73 11.10 -2.43
N ASP A 262 -9.01 10.20 -1.76
CA ASP A 262 -9.58 9.22 -0.83
C ASP A 262 -9.60 9.73 0.61
N ASP A 263 -10.43 9.09 1.45
CA ASP A 263 -10.53 9.32 2.92
C ASP A 263 -10.79 10.78 3.36
N ILE A 264 -11.57 11.57 2.59
CA ILE A 264 -11.94 12.92 3.03
C ILE A 264 -12.78 12.83 4.31
N GLY A 265 -12.29 13.46 5.38
CA GLY A 265 -12.96 13.51 6.68
C GLY A 265 -12.17 12.85 7.81
N ALA A 266 -11.25 11.93 7.48
CA ALA A 266 -10.43 11.21 8.46
C ALA A 266 -9.20 12.02 8.95
N GLY A 267 -8.86 13.13 8.28
CA GLY A 267 -7.65 13.92 8.55
C GLY A 267 -7.81 15.44 8.36
N TYR A 268 -6.80 16.20 8.81
CA TYR A 268 -6.82 17.67 8.82
C TYR A 268 -6.43 18.31 7.47
N SER A 269 -5.83 17.57 6.52
CA SER A 269 -5.20 18.15 5.31
C SER A 269 -5.97 17.94 4.01
N SER A 270 -7.05 17.16 4.02
CA SER A 270 -7.85 16.80 2.84
C SER A 270 -8.32 18.01 1.99
N LEU A 271 -8.81 19.10 2.60
CA LEU A 271 -9.28 20.27 1.84
C LEU A 271 -8.16 21.07 1.17
N ASN A 272 -6.97 21.09 1.76
CA ASN A 272 -5.80 21.72 1.15
C ASN A 272 -5.34 20.96 -0.09
N LEU A 273 -5.38 19.61 -0.03
CA LEU A 273 -5.10 18.76 -1.17
C LEU A 273 -6.20 18.89 -2.24
N LEU A 274 -7.47 18.89 -1.86
CA LEU A 274 -8.59 19.07 -2.78
C LEU A 274 -8.41 20.30 -3.70
N ALA A 275 -8.09 21.45 -3.10
CA ALA A 275 -7.90 22.71 -3.84
C ALA A 275 -6.71 22.67 -4.82
N LYS A 276 -5.65 21.93 -4.49
CA LYS A 276 -4.44 21.82 -5.32
C LYS A 276 -4.58 20.75 -6.39
N LEU A 277 -5.05 19.57 -5.99
CA LEU A 277 -5.14 18.39 -6.84
C LEU A 277 -6.28 18.51 -7.85
N LYS A 278 -7.40 19.15 -7.49
CA LYS A 278 -8.61 19.27 -8.34
C LYS A 278 -9.02 17.90 -8.93
N PRO A 279 -9.32 16.91 -8.06
CA PRO A 279 -9.59 15.54 -8.51
C PRO A 279 -10.92 15.46 -9.28
N ASP A 280 -11.10 14.39 -10.04
CA ASP A 280 -12.36 14.08 -10.72
C ASP A 280 -13.39 13.51 -9.72
N TYR A 281 -12.91 12.84 -8.67
CA TYR A 281 -13.73 12.24 -7.62
C TYR A 281 -13.22 12.61 -6.23
N ILE A 282 -14.13 12.69 -5.26
CA ILE A 282 -13.79 12.61 -3.84
C ILE A 282 -14.47 11.41 -3.21
N LYS A 283 -13.79 10.77 -2.26
CA LYS A 283 -14.37 9.69 -1.47
C LYS A 283 -14.51 10.17 -0.02
N LEU A 284 -15.73 10.12 0.49
CA LEU A 284 -16.05 10.50 1.86
C LEU A 284 -15.87 9.28 2.76
N ASP A 285 -14.99 9.42 3.74
CA ASP A 285 -14.63 8.33 4.63
C ASP A 285 -15.84 7.77 5.40
N MET A 286 -15.77 6.49 5.70
CA MET A 286 -16.80 5.77 6.42
C MET A 286 -17.11 6.39 7.79
N GLU A 287 -16.15 7.00 8.50
CA GLU A 287 -16.43 7.65 9.78
C GLU A 287 -17.41 8.83 9.65
N LEU A 288 -17.43 9.53 8.51
CA LEU A 288 -18.43 10.56 8.21
C LEU A 288 -19.77 9.97 7.82
N VAL A 289 -19.76 8.89 7.02
CA VAL A 289 -20.96 8.29 6.44
C VAL A 289 -21.76 7.46 7.45
N ARG A 290 -21.08 6.76 8.36
CA ARG A 290 -21.72 5.86 9.33
C ARG A 290 -22.66 6.59 10.27
N ASN A 291 -23.92 6.16 10.32
CA ASN A 291 -25.00 6.77 11.09
C ASN A 291 -25.24 8.25 10.76
N VAL A 292 -24.91 8.68 9.53
CA VAL A 292 -25.09 10.08 9.12
C VAL A 292 -26.55 10.54 9.23
N ASP A 293 -27.51 9.63 9.09
CA ASP A 293 -28.95 9.85 9.23
C ASP A 293 -29.42 10.06 10.68
N ALA A 294 -28.59 9.71 11.66
CA ALA A 294 -28.92 9.79 13.09
C ALA A 294 -28.00 10.74 13.90
N ASP A 295 -26.86 11.14 13.35
CA ASP A 295 -25.89 12.04 13.98
C ASP A 295 -25.90 13.42 13.30
N GLU A 296 -26.41 14.43 14.01
CA GLU A 296 -26.54 15.80 13.50
C GLU A 296 -25.19 16.43 13.11
N TYR A 297 -24.10 16.09 13.80
CA TYR A 297 -22.78 16.64 13.49
C TYR A 297 -22.23 16.03 12.20
N LYS A 298 -22.31 14.70 12.06
CA LYS A 298 -21.92 14.01 10.83
C LYS A 298 -22.77 14.46 9.64
N SER A 299 -24.08 14.58 9.86
CA SER A 299 -25.03 15.14 8.89
C SER A 299 -24.56 16.50 8.38
N GLY A 300 -24.27 17.44 9.28
CA GLY A 300 -23.86 18.80 8.92
C GLY A 300 -22.54 18.84 8.14
N ILE A 301 -21.53 18.09 8.59
CA ILE A 301 -20.22 18.03 7.91
C ILE A 301 -20.34 17.39 6.53
N THR A 302 -20.99 16.22 6.45
CA THR A 302 -21.16 15.46 5.21
C THR A 302 -21.95 16.26 4.18
N SER A 303 -23.04 16.92 4.60
CA SER A 303 -23.84 17.78 3.72
C SER A 303 -23.01 18.93 3.14
N ALA A 304 -22.21 19.61 3.97
CA ALA A 304 -21.32 20.67 3.50
C ALA A 304 -20.27 20.19 2.48
N LEU A 305 -19.73 18.98 2.67
CA LEU A 305 -18.77 18.37 1.74
C LEU A 305 -19.44 17.97 0.41
N LEU A 306 -20.64 17.40 0.46
CA LEU A 306 -21.44 17.08 -0.72
C LEU A 306 -21.79 18.34 -1.51
N GLU A 307 -22.26 19.40 -0.84
CA GLU A 307 -22.50 20.69 -1.49
C GLU A 307 -21.23 21.26 -2.15
N LEU A 308 -20.08 21.17 -1.47
CA LEU A 308 -18.81 21.64 -2.00
C LEU A 308 -18.42 20.87 -3.26
N SER A 309 -18.52 19.53 -3.23
CA SER A 309 -18.21 18.68 -4.38
C SER A 309 -19.06 19.04 -5.60
N ASN A 310 -20.36 19.21 -5.40
CA ASN A 310 -21.32 19.66 -6.42
C ASN A 310 -20.95 21.04 -6.98
N LYS A 311 -20.65 22.04 -6.12
CA LYS A 311 -20.23 23.39 -6.53
C LYS A 311 -18.95 23.38 -7.36
N LEU A 312 -18.05 22.43 -7.11
CA LEU A 312 -16.78 22.28 -7.82
C LEU A 312 -16.86 21.35 -9.04
N ASN A 313 -18.03 20.76 -9.32
CA ASN A 313 -18.23 19.72 -10.33
C ASN A 313 -17.30 18.51 -10.14
N ILE A 314 -17.15 18.07 -8.88
CA ILE A 314 -16.40 16.88 -8.50
C ILE A 314 -17.40 15.82 -8.07
N THR A 315 -17.29 14.61 -8.62
CA THR A 315 -18.20 13.51 -8.29
C THR A 315 -17.88 12.94 -6.91
N SER A 316 -18.89 12.85 -6.06
CA SER A 316 -18.77 12.31 -4.70
C SER A 316 -19.01 10.80 -4.64
N VAL A 317 -18.22 10.09 -3.85
CA VAL A 317 -18.43 8.69 -3.48
C VAL A 317 -18.54 8.63 -1.96
N ALA A 318 -19.70 8.25 -1.43
CA ALA A 318 -19.86 8.04 0.01
C ALA A 318 -19.57 6.58 0.37
N GLU A 319 -18.58 6.35 1.22
CA GLU A 319 -18.10 5.00 1.54
C GLU A 319 -18.66 4.44 2.84
N GLY A 320 -18.73 3.11 2.92
CA GLY A 320 -19.19 2.42 4.12
C GLY A 320 -20.66 2.67 4.43
N VAL A 321 -21.55 2.51 3.44
CA VAL A 321 -23.00 2.42 3.67
C VAL A 321 -23.36 1.00 4.15
N GLU A 322 -24.03 0.85 5.30
CA GLU A 322 -24.59 -0.42 5.80
C GLU A 322 -26.10 -0.41 6.00
N THR A 323 -26.75 0.76 6.00
CA THR A 323 -28.19 0.84 6.24
C THR A 323 -28.95 1.59 5.15
N GLN A 324 -30.23 1.27 5.03
CA GLN A 324 -31.16 2.01 4.16
C GLN A 324 -31.30 3.49 4.60
N GLY A 325 -31.18 3.77 5.90
CA GLY A 325 -31.26 5.14 6.44
C GLY A 325 -30.11 6.01 5.93
N GLU A 326 -28.88 5.51 6.05
CA GLU A 326 -27.68 6.15 5.49
C GLU A 326 -27.81 6.39 3.99
N TRP A 327 -28.26 5.38 3.21
CA TRP A 327 -28.47 5.54 1.78
C TRP A 327 -29.50 6.65 1.47
N ASN A 328 -30.68 6.60 2.09
CA ASN A 328 -31.73 7.59 1.84
C ASN A 328 -31.24 9.00 2.13
N TRP A 329 -30.57 9.19 3.26
CA TRP A 329 -30.01 10.47 3.65
C TRP A 329 -28.99 10.97 2.61
N LEU A 330 -28.02 10.14 2.20
CA LEU A 330 -27.00 10.52 1.23
C LEU A 330 -27.59 10.90 -0.13
N LYS A 331 -28.58 10.12 -0.60
CA LYS A 331 -29.30 10.39 -1.84
C LYS A 331 -30.05 11.72 -1.79
N GLU A 332 -30.75 12.01 -0.69
CA GLU A 332 -31.50 13.26 -0.49
C GLU A 332 -30.59 14.48 -0.43
N HIS A 333 -29.35 14.32 0.04
CA HIS A 333 -28.37 15.40 0.19
C HIS A 333 -27.39 15.51 -1.01
N GLY A 334 -27.68 14.81 -2.11
CA GLY A 334 -26.98 15.01 -3.38
C GLY A 334 -25.63 14.29 -3.49
N ALA A 335 -25.45 13.16 -2.81
CA ALA A 335 -24.37 12.23 -3.13
C ALA A 335 -24.57 11.64 -4.53
N ASP A 336 -23.50 11.52 -5.31
CA ASP A 336 -23.56 10.98 -6.67
C ASP A 336 -23.48 9.45 -6.67
N LEU A 337 -22.52 8.92 -5.91
CA LEU A 337 -22.14 7.51 -5.88
C LEU A 337 -22.03 7.01 -4.44
N LEU A 338 -22.29 5.72 -4.26
CA LEU A 338 -22.28 5.06 -2.95
C LEU A 338 -21.47 3.77 -3.02
N GLN A 339 -20.81 3.44 -1.92
CA GLN A 339 -20.11 2.18 -1.75
C GLN A 339 -20.36 1.63 -0.34
N GLY A 340 -20.59 0.33 -0.19
CA GLY A 340 -20.77 -0.26 1.13
C GLY A 340 -21.45 -1.63 1.13
N TYR A 341 -21.35 -2.29 2.29
CA TYR A 341 -21.87 -3.65 2.49
C TYR A 341 -23.39 -3.75 2.42
N TYR A 342 -24.09 -2.62 2.53
CA TYR A 342 -25.53 -2.56 2.25
C TYR A 342 -25.85 -3.05 0.83
N PHE A 343 -24.99 -2.75 -0.14
CA PHE A 343 -25.19 -3.09 -1.55
C PHE A 343 -24.54 -4.43 -1.92
N ALA A 344 -23.26 -4.60 -1.60
CA ALA A 344 -22.53 -5.85 -1.79
C ALA A 344 -21.24 -5.86 -0.97
N LYS A 345 -20.70 -7.04 -0.70
CA LYS A 345 -19.36 -7.21 -0.14
C LYS A 345 -18.32 -7.39 -1.26
N PRO A 346 -17.05 -7.01 -1.04
CA PRO A 346 -15.97 -7.26 -2.00
C PRO A 346 -15.83 -8.75 -2.33
N ALA A 347 -15.76 -9.09 -3.61
CA ALA A 347 -15.69 -10.48 -4.06
C ALA A 347 -14.71 -10.66 -5.24
N PRO A 348 -14.12 -11.86 -5.43
CA PRO A 348 -13.18 -12.13 -6.52
C PRO A 348 -13.85 -12.10 -7.90
N VAL A 349 -15.17 -12.29 -7.95
CA VAL A 349 -16.00 -12.03 -9.13
C VAL A 349 -16.74 -10.72 -8.86
N PRO A 350 -16.77 -9.75 -9.79
CA PRO A 350 -17.54 -8.51 -9.65
C PRO A 350 -18.97 -8.82 -9.20
N PRO A 351 -19.35 -8.46 -7.95
CA PRO A 351 -20.66 -8.81 -7.42
C PRO A 351 -21.73 -7.88 -8.00
N ILE A 352 -22.94 -8.41 -8.09
CA ILE A 352 -24.13 -7.63 -8.45
C ILE A 352 -24.73 -7.08 -7.14
N PRO A 353 -25.00 -5.76 -7.04
CA PRO A 353 -25.67 -5.18 -5.87
C PRO A 353 -27.01 -5.87 -5.56
N ILE A 354 -27.27 -6.17 -4.29
CA ILE A 354 -28.51 -6.77 -3.82
C ILE A 354 -29.29 -5.71 -3.04
N ILE A 355 -30.29 -5.11 -3.67
CA ILE A 355 -31.24 -4.24 -2.95
C ILE A 355 -32.40 -5.13 -2.51
N THR A 356 -32.52 -5.37 -1.21
CA THR A 356 -33.74 -5.98 -0.67
C THR A 356 -34.73 -4.82 -0.45
N LEU A 357 -35.66 -4.65 -1.40
CA LEU A 357 -36.75 -3.66 -1.31
C LEU A 357 -37.72 -3.95 -0.18
#